data_AF-A0A7C5TTJ6-F1
#
_entry.id   AF-A0A7C5TTJ6-F1
#
_cell.length_a   1.000
_cell.length_b   1.000
_cell.length_c   1.000
_cell.angle_alpha   90.00
_cell.angle_beta   90.00
_cell.angle_gamma   90.00
#
_symmetry.space_group_name_H-M   'P 1'
#
loop_
_entity.id
_entity.type
_entity.pdbx_description
1 polymer ?
#
loop_
_entity_poly.entity_id
_entity_poly.type
_entity_poly.pdbx_seq_one_letter_code
_entity_poly.pdbx_strand_id
1 'polypeptide(L)'
;RAEIELTAAGGKLPTWELANIEGKPIRRTDADGTVHLSWSWEEIPEAPPDLPPPPPLLTTPYLAYSNHPDWGSLAAWYQRHVAPRLLASRQVVETAHRLTDGLKTRDEKIAALYRFVTDKIRYVALEFGEHRFRPFSADWVLRHRMGDCKDKAALLVSLLGTLKIPARMVLIRTADQGPVAVKMGLLSDFNHAIAYLPDEDRYLDGTATGHDPTRPPGPDQGAWSIVIDGPSSAPRTTPLVGSGEGRRTVKIAVPRGGRTATLSVTLHATGDAADRVRGAFAGSVDRQRFSRWLQRLFPSASLTADPSTSLNPGQDPATIKLVASVPVAVLASAPGLRAYPGRLALTGSLAPVARRTTPLEIPERPDLHWSLEVDLGRPPAPLPEDVHLDGPNGRLDLRFEATATGYTVTGDLHLEAGLVPAASYGALHDFLVRVDRELARRMEAPTEATR
;
A
#
# COMPACT_ATOMS: atom_id res chain seq x y z
N ARG A 1 34.36 -9.08 13.92
CA ARG A 1 35.14 -9.17 12.68
C ARG A 1 34.26 -9.59 11.51
N ALA A 2 34.29 -8.84 10.40
CA ALA A 2 33.84 -9.33 9.09
C ALA A 2 34.92 -9.05 8.05
N GLU A 3 35.03 -9.96 7.10
CA GLU A 3 36.00 -9.90 6.01
C GLU A 3 35.30 -10.16 4.69
N ILE A 4 35.62 -9.36 3.69
CA ILE A 4 35.10 -9.49 2.33
C ILE A 4 36.27 -9.37 1.36
N GLU A 5 36.34 -10.27 0.39
CA GLU A 5 37.28 -10.18 -0.72
C GLU A 5 36.52 -10.20 -2.06
N LEU A 6 36.85 -9.26 -2.94
CA LEU A 6 36.43 -9.26 -4.33
C LEU A 6 37.61 -9.63 -5.23
N THR A 7 37.45 -10.69 -6.00
CA THR A 7 38.47 -11.19 -6.92
C THR A 7 37.97 -11.12 -8.36
N ALA A 8 38.76 -10.55 -9.26
CA ALA A 8 38.47 -10.52 -10.69
C ALA A 8 39.74 -10.55 -11.54
N ALA A 9 39.63 -11.05 -12.78
CA ALA A 9 40.71 -10.94 -13.75
C ALA A 9 41.07 -9.47 -14.03
N GLY A 10 42.32 -9.22 -14.45
CA GLY A 10 42.81 -7.88 -14.78
C GLY A 10 41.86 -7.12 -15.73
N GLY A 11 41.49 -5.89 -15.35
CA GLY A 11 40.56 -5.05 -16.11
C GLY A 11 39.08 -5.44 -16.04
N LYS A 12 38.72 -6.49 -15.28
CA LYS A 12 37.33 -6.95 -15.09
C LYS A 12 36.81 -6.76 -13.65
N LEU A 13 37.47 -5.92 -12.86
CA LEU A 13 36.96 -5.58 -11.54
C LEU A 13 35.61 -4.86 -11.68
N PRO A 14 34.56 -5.29 -10.96
CA PRO A 14 33.31 -4.56 -10.95
C PRO A 14 33.51 -3.19 -10.31
N THR A 15 32.63 -2.24 -10.66
CA THR A 15 32.44 -1.05 -9.83
C THR A 15 32.00 -1.52 -8.46
N TRP A 16 32.45 -0.84 -7.41
CA TRP A 16 32.06 -1.12 -6.03
C TRP A 16 31.90 0.17 -5.25
N GLU A 17 31.06 0.11 -4.21
CA GLU A 17 30.79 1.22 -3.31
C GLU A 17 30.56 0.67 -1.90
N LEU A 18 31.07 1.37 -0.88
CA LEU A 18 30.74 1.09 0.51
C LEU A 18 29.65 2.06 0.96
N ALA A 19 28.65 1.55 1.68
CA ALA A 19 27.58 2.35 2.22
C ALA A 19 27.40 2.05 3.71
N ASN A 20 27.12 3.09 4.49
CA ASN A 20 26.98 3.07 5.95
C ASN A 20 28.21 2.48 6.69
N ILE A 21 29.35 2.41 6.01
CA ILE A 21 30.64 1.98 6.57
C ILE A 21 31.77 2.58 5.75
N GLU A 22 32.87 2.88 6.41
CA GLU A 22 34.09 3.35 5.76
C GLU A 22 35.12 2.22 5.69
N GLY A 23 35.96 2.23 4.66
CA GLY A 23 37.02 1.25 4.51
C GLY A 23 37.78 1.42 3.20
N LYS A 24 39.08 1.09 3.22
CA LYS A 24 39.91 1.03 2.03
C LYS A 24 40.33 -0.43 1.81
N PRO A 25 40.16 -0.99 0.60
CA PRO A 25 40.61 -2.34 0.35
C PRO A 25 42.13 -2.40 0.35
N ILE A 26 42.66 -3.53 0.82
CA ILE A 26 44.00 -3.97 0.48
C ILE A 26 43.93 -4.56 -0.93
N ARG A 27 44.77 -4.06 -1.83
CA ARG A 27 44.84 -4.55 -3.21
C ARG A 27 46.03 -5.49 -3.38
N ARG A 28 45.79 -6.72 -3.83
CA ARG A 28 46.82 -7.66 -4.30
C ARG A 28 46.61 -7.95 -5.78
N THR A 29 47.69 -8.19 -6.51
CA THR A 29 47.62 -8.65 -7.90
C THR A 29 48.53 -9.86 -8.04
N ASP A 30 47.96 -10.96 -8.50
CA ASP A 30 48.69 -12.22 -8.71
C ASP A 30 49.49 -12.14 -10.03
N ALA A 31 50.42 -13.07 -10.22
CA ALA A 31 51.31 -13.09 -11.40
C ALA A 31 50.55 -13.28 -12.72
N ASP A 32 49.37 -13.88 -12.69
CA ASP A 32 48.48 -14.07 -13.86
C ASP A 32 47.62 -12.82 -14.16
N GLY A 33 47.77 -11.74 -13.39
CA GLY A 33 47.02 -10.50 -13.52
C GLY A 33 45.67 -10.48 -12.80
N THR A 34 45.33 -11.53 -12.04
CA THR A 34 44.13 -11.54 -11.18
C THR A 34 44.29 -10.51 -10.06
N VAL A 35 43.26 -9.67 -9.85
CA VAL A 35 43.25 -8.64 -8.83
C VAL A 35 42.31 -9.04 -7.69
N HIS A 36 42.81 -8.90 -6.46
CA HIS A 36 42.07 -9.10 -5.21
C HIS A 36 41.93 -7.76 -4.49
N LEU A 37 40.73 -7.46 -4.02
CA LEU A 37 40.42 -6.32 -3.14
C LEU A 37 39.83 -6.87 -1.85
N SER A 38 40.53 -6.71 -0.72
CA SER A 38 40.12 -7.30 0.55
C SER A 38 39.87 -6.21 1.59
N TRP A 39 38.73 -6.28 2.27
CA TRP A 39 38.34 -5.42 3.38
C TRP A 39 38.22 -6.25 4.65
N SER A 40 38.61 -5.67 5.78
CA SER A 40 38.42 -6.24 7.11
C SER A 40 37.91 -5.15 8.04
N TRP A 41 36.79 -5.43 8.71
CA TRP A 41 36.22 -4.56 9.72
C TRP A 41 36.17 -5.29 11.06
N GLU A 42 36.71 -4.62 12.07
CA GLU A 42 36.47 -4.99 13.46
C GLU A 42 35.29 -4.16 13.97
N GLU A 43 34.48 -4.76 14.85
CA GLU A 43 33.35 -4.07 15.53
C GLU A 43 32.33 -3.40 14.58
N ILE A 44 31.68 -4.20 13.71
CA ILE A 44 30.58 -3.71 12.89
C ILE A 44 29.43 -3.23 13.81
N PRO A 45 28.87 -2.04 13.58
CA PRO A 45 27.71 -1.55 14.33
C PRO A 45 26.56 -2.56 14.33
N GLU A 46 25.96 -2.77 15.48
CA GLU A 46 24.73 -3.57 15.59
C GLU A 46 23.58 -2.88 14.84
N ALA A 47 22.68 -3.67 14.27
CA ALA A 47 21.45 -3.15 13.70
C ALA A 47 20.63 -2.44 14.78
N PRO A 48 20.15 -1.21 14.55
CA PRO A 48 19.36 -0.48 15.54
C PRO A 48 18.11 -1.29 15.94
N PRO A 49 17.81 -1.44 17.24
CA PRO A 49 16.70 -2.27 17.73
C PRO A 49 15.33 -1.58 17.59
N ASP A 50 15.21 -0.60 16.68
CA ASP A 50 14.01 0.21 16.52
C ASP A 50 12.84 -0.63 16.00
N LEU A 51 11.64 -0.34 16.51
CA LEU A 51 10.39 -0.99 16.12
C LEU A 51 9.36 0.05 15.66
N PRO A 52 8.84 -0.05 14.42
CA PRO A 52 9.28 -0.95 13.36
C PRO A 52 10.70 -0.60 12.88
N PRO A 53 11.44 -1.56 12.27
CA PRO A 53 12.80 -1.33 11.81
C PRO A 53 12.85 -0.25 10.71
N PRO A 54 13.97 0.46 10.56
CA PRO A 54 14.16 1.38 9.43
C PRO A 54 14.25 0.61 8.10
N PRO A 55 14.09 1.30 6.97
CA PRO A 55 14.50 0.77 5.67
C PRO A 55 15.95 0.25 5.71
N PRO A 56 16.21 -1.03 5.39
CA PRO A 56 17.50 -1.66 5.72
C PRO A 56 18.73 -0.96 5.13
N LEU A 57 18.65 -0.49 3.87
CA LEU A 57 19.78 0.12 3.17
C LEU A 57 20.13 1.54 3.69
N LEU A 58 19.31 2.13 4.55
CA LEU A 58 19.61 3.43 5.16
C LEU A 58 20.51 3.33 6.40
N THR A 59 20.56 2.16 7.04
CA THR A 59 21.25 2.01 8.33
C THR A 59 22.21 0.84 8.39
N THR A 60 22.00 -0.20 7.58
CA THR A 60 22.87 -1.37 7.59
C THR A 60 24.15 -1.10 6.79
N PRO A 61 25.35 -1.37 7.33
CA PRO A 61 26.60 -1.43 6.57
C PRO A 61 26.54 -2.44 5.41
N TYR A 62 26.93 -2.03 4.20
CA TYR A 62 27.07 -2.96 3.08
C TYR A 62 28.17 -2.56 2.09
N LEU A 63 28.70 -3.57 1.40
CA LEU A 63 29.49 -3.43 0.19
C LEU A 63 28.60 -3.77 -1.00
N ALA A 64 28.42 -2.81 -1.91
CA ALA A 64 27.77 -2.99 -3.19
C ALA A 64 28.83 -3.21 -4.28
N TYR A 65 28.57 -4.13 -5.22
CA TYR A 65 29.42 -4.34 -6.40
C TYR A 65 28.57 -4.65 -7.64
N SER A 66 28.94 -4.10 -8.80
CA SER A 66 28.18 -4.24 -10.04
C SER A 66 29.06 -4.11 -11.28
N ASN A 67 28.68 -4.83 -12.34
CA ASN A 67 29.20 -4.61 -13.70
C ASN A 67 28.48 -3.46 -14.42
N HIS A 68 27.52 -2.82 -13.76
CA HIS A 68 26.81 -1.63 -14.25
C HIS A 68 27.27 -0.41 -13.43
N PRO A 69 28.18 0.42 -13.98
CA PRO A 69 28.75 1.54 -13.25
C PRO A 69 27.71 2.62 -12.89
N ASP A 70 26.57 2.63 -13.59
CA ASP A 70 25.48 3.56 -13.42
C ASP A 70 24.12 2.91 -13.75
N TRP A 71 23.04 3.61 -13.41
CA TRP A 71 21.65 3.18 -13.62
C TRP A 71 21.25 3.04 -15.09
N GLY A 72 21.75 3.90 -15.97
CA GLY A 72 21.48 3.84 -17.41
C GLY A 72 22.08 2.60 -18.06
N SER A 73 23.30 2.23 -17.64
CA SER A 73 24.00 1.01 -18.01
C SER A 73 23.23 -0.24 -17.57
N LEU A 74 22.68 -0.26 -16.35
CA LEU A 74 21.80 -1.34 -15.87
C LEU A 74 20.53 -1.41 -16.71
N ALA A 75 19.84 -0.30 -16.91
CA ALA A 75 18.57 -0.26 -17.64
C ALA A 75 18.74 -0.69 -19.10
N ALA A 76 19.79 -0.23 -19.79
CA ALA A 76 20.10 -0.64 -21.16
C ALA A 76 20.41 -2.13 -21.25
N TRP A 77 21.16 -2.68 -20.28
CA TRP A 77 21.40 -4.13 -20.19
C TRP A 77 20.08 -4.89 -19.97
N TYR A 78 19.30 -4.49 -18.98
CA TYR A 78 18.05 -5.15 -18.61
C TYR A 78 17.02 -5.11 -19.75
N GLN A 79 16.90 -3.96 -20.43
CA GLN A 79 16.04 -3.79 -21.60
C GLN A 79 16.33 -4.84 -22.69
N ARG A 80 17.60 -5.11 -23.00
CA ARG A 80 17.97 -6.14 -23.99
C ARG A 80 17.54 -7.55 -23.57
N HIS A 81 17.55 -7.83 -22.27
CA HIS A 81 17.16 -9.14 -21.74
C HIS A 81 15.64 -9.34 -21.68
N VAL A 82 14.89 -8.26 -21.44
CA VAL A 82 13.42 -8.31 -21.36
C VAL A 82 12.74 -8.10 -22.71
N ALA A 83 13.32 -7.34 -23.65
CA ALA A 83 12.67 -7.00 -24.92
C ALA A 83 12.12 -8.23 -25.70
N PRO A 84 12.87 -9.35 -25.85
CA PRO A 84 12.32 -10.54 -26.51
C PRO A 84 11.14 -11.19 -25.77
N ARG A 85 11.02 -10.95 -24.45
CA ARG A 85 9.94 -11.49 -23.60
C ARG A 85 8.65 -10.67 -23.71
N LEU A 86 8.75 -9.42 -24.15
CA LEU A 86 7.61 -8.51 -24.35
C LEU A 86 6.94 -8.66 -25.72
N LEU A 87 7.55 -9.39 -26.66
CA LEU A 87 7.00 -9.57 -28.00
C LEU A 87 5.64 -10.27 -27.94
N ALA A 88 4.63 -9.66 -28.58
CA ALA A 88 3.29 -10.21 -28.62
C ALA A 88 3.23 -11.38 -29.62
N SER A 89 2.93 -12.58 -29.11
CA SER A 89 2.56 -13.71 -29.97
C SER A 89 1.16 -13.49 -30.55
N ARG A 90 0.79 -14.29 -31.55
CA ARG A 90 -0.58 -14.29 -32.10
C ARG A 90 -1.64 -14.45 -31.00
N GLN A 91 -1.39 -15.29 -29.99
CA GLN A 91 -2.31 -15.53 -28.88
C GLN A 91 -2.45 -14.30 -27.96
N VAL A 92 -1.36 -13.56 -27.73
CA VAL A 92 -1.38 -12.29 -26.99
C VAL A 92 -2.21 -11.26 -27.76
N VAL A 93 -2.01 -11.15 -29.07
CA VAL A 93 -2.76 -10.23 -29.94
C VAL A 93 -4.25 -10.53 -29.92
N GLU A 94 -4.62 -11.79 -30.16
CA GLU A 94 -6.02 -12.25 -30.13
C GLU A 94 -6.66 -12.04 -28.75
N THR A 95 -5.90 -12.22 -27.66
CA THR A 95 -6.41 -11.95 -26.31
C THR A 95 -6.66 -10.47 -26.09
N ALA A 96 -5.76 -9.59 -26.53
CA ALA A 96 -5.95 -8.15 -26.38
C ALA A 96 -7.22 -7.69 -27.11
N HIS A 97 -7.40 -8.09 -28.36
CA HIS A 97 -8.59 -7.76 -29.17
C HIS A 97 -9.87 -8.33 -28.57
N ARG A 98 -9.89 -9.61 -28.20
CA ARG A 98 -11.06 -10.26 -27.57
C ARG A 98 -11.52 -9.53 -26.30
N LEU A 99 -10.60 -8.94 -25.54
CA LEU A 99 -10.92 -8.21 -24.32
C LEU A 99 -11.35 -6.75 -24.57
N THR A 100 -11.09 -6.19 -25.76
CA THR A 100 -11.14 -4.73 -25.97
C THR A 100 -11.93 -4.24 -27.20
N ASP A 101 -12.27 -5.09 -28.17
CA ASP A 101 -12.89 -4.66 -29.44
C ASP A 101 -14.27 -4.01 -29.26
N GLY A 102 -15.02 -4.37 -28.20
CA GLY A 102 -16.31 -3.75 -27.86
C GLY A 102 -16.21 -2.50 -26.98
N LEU A 103 -15.01 -2.13 -26.55
CA LEU A 103 -14.77 -1.00 -25.64
C LEU A 103 -14.44 0.26 -26.42
N LYS A 104 -14.99 1.39 -25.96
CA LYS A 104 -14.97 2.65 -26.70
C LYS A 104 -13.76 3.48 -26.34
N THR A 105 -13.43 3.55 -25.04
CA THR A 105 -12.40 4.47 -24.56
C THR A 105 -11.08 3.77 -24.31
N ARG A 106 -9.98 4.53 -24.33
CA ARG A 106 -8.65 4.03 -23.98
C ARG A 106 -8.62 3.49 -22.54
N ASP A 107 -9.22 4.21 -21.59
CA ASP A 107 -9.29 3.78 -20.19
C ASP A 107 -10.09 2.48 -20.00
N GLU A 108 -11.20 2.29 -20.71
CA GLU A 108 -11.95 1.02 -20.67
C GLU A 108 -11.07 -0.14 -21.12
N LYS A 109 -10.28 0.05 -22.20
CA LYS A 109 -9.36 -0.96 -22.73
C LYS A 109 -8.22 -1.26 -21.76
N ILE A 110 -7.57 -0.23 -21.21
CA ILE A 110 -6.53 -0.38 -20.19
C ILE A 110 -7.10 -1.17 -19.00
N ALA A 111 -8.27 -0.78 -18.51
CA ALA A 111 -8.89 -1.42 -17.36
C ALA A 111 -9.28 -2.88 -17.62
N ALA A 112 -9.75 -3.21 -18.83
CA ALA A 112 -10.04 -4.59 -19.21
C ALA A 112 -8.78 -5.48 -19.27
N LEU A 113 -7.69 -4.97 -19.84
CA LEU A 113 -6.42 -5.69 -19.90
C LEU A 113 -5.78 -5.83 -18.52
N TYR A 114 -5.80 -4.76 -17.73
CA TYR A 114 -5.30 -4.74 -16.36
C TYR A 114 -6.03 -5.78 -15.49
N ARG A 115 -7.37 -5.72 -15.43
CA ARG A 115 -8.18 -6.70 -14.67
C ARG A 115 -7.94 -8.13 -15.13
N PHE A 116 -7.75 -8.35 -16.42
CA PHE A 116 -7.42 -9.68 -16.92
C PHE A 116 -6.07 -10.16 -16.37
N VAL A 117 -5.04 -9.32 -16.37
CA VAL A 117 -3.73 -9.68 -15.81
C VAL A 117 -3.81 -9.86 -14.29
N THR A 118 -4.46 -8.94 -13.55
CA THR A 118 -4.55 -9.03 -12.09
C THR A 118 -5.33 -10.27 -11.66
N ASP A 119 -6.48 -10.54 -12.27
CA ASP A 119 -7.46 -11.49 -11.75
C ASP A 119 -7.46 -12.86 -12.45
N LYS A 120 -6.90 -12.96 -13.67
CA LYS A 120 -6.87 -14.23 -14.44
C LYS A 120 -5.47 -14.84 -14.57
N ILE A 121 -4.43 -14.14 -14.12
CA ILE A 121 -3.06 -14.67 -14.06
C ILE A 121 -2.69 -14.83 -12.58
N ARG A 122 -2.50 -16.07 -12.14
CA ARG A 122 -2.22 -16.40 -10.74
C ARG A 122 -0.80 -15.98 -10.37
N TYR A 123 -0.65 -15.30 -9.24
CA TYR A 123 0.68 -14.98 -8.72
C TYR A 123 1.39 -16.26 -8.26
N VAL A 124 2.54 -16.55 -8.84
CA VAL A 124 3.42 -17.65 -8.45
C VAL A 124 4.85 -17.16 -8.55
N ALA A 125 5.56 -17.09 -7.42
CA ALA A 125 6.97 -16.72 -7.38
C ALA A 125 7.83 -17.81 -8.05
N LEU A 126 8.37 -17.53 -9.23
CA LEU A 126 9.17 -18.47 -10.03
C LEU A 126 10.61 -17.93 -10.16
N GLU A 127 11.27 -17.74 -9.02
CA GLU A 127 12.50 -16.92 -8.90
C GLU A 127 13.80 -17.73 -8.94
N PHE A 128 13.85 -18.78 -9.76
CA PHE A 128 15.01 -19.66 -9.87
C PHE A 128 15.94 -19.25 -11.02
N GLY A 129 17.24 -19.20 -10.74
CA GLY A 129 18.27 -18.86 -11.71
C GLY A 129 18.05 -17.48 -12.33
N GLU A 130 18.14 -17.38 -13.66
CA GLU A 130 17.91 -16.12 -14.38
C GLU A 130 16.48 -15.57 -14.19
N HIS A 131 15.51 -16.43 -13.87
CA HIS A 131 14.12 -16.04 -13.64
C HIS A 131 13.89 -15.34 -12.31
N ARG A 132 14.93 -15.13 -11.50
CA ARG A 132 14.86 -14.10 -10.44
C ARG A 132 14.66 -12.71 -11.03
N PHE A 133 15.26 -12.45 -12.19
CA PHE A 133 15.38 -11.11 -12.75
C PHE A 133 14.71 -10.98 -14.11
N ARG A 134 14.77 -12.03 -14.93
CA ARG A 134 14.24 -12.05 -16.29
C ARG A 134 12.83 -12.67 -16.31
N PRO A 135 11.82 -11.99 -16.86
CA PRO A 135 10.48 -12.55 -16.93
C PRO A 135 10.42 -13.71 -17.94
N PHE A 136 9.47 -14.62 -17.73
CA PHE A 136 8.97 -15.50 -18.78
C PHE A 136 8.38 -14.66 -19.92
N SER A 137 8.28 -15.23 -21.12
CA SER A 137 7.66 -14.50 -22.24
C SER A 137 6.17 -14.26 -21.95
N ALA A 138 5.62 -13.14 -22.43
CA ALA A 138 4.20 -12.82 -22.32
C ALA A 138 3.31 -13.99 -22.80
N ASP A 139 3.72 -14.65 -23.88
CA ASP A 139 3.09 -15.84 -24.44
C ASP A 139 3.12 -17.05 -23.48
N TRP A 140 4.22 -17.28 -22.76
CA TRP A 140 4.30 -18.32 -21.74
C TRP A 140 3.39 -18.01 -20.55
N VAL A 141 3.43 -16.78 -20.03
CA VAL A 141 2.59 -16.32 -18.91
C VAL A 141 1.12 -16.44 -19.25
N LEU A 142 0.74 -16.04 -20.47
CA LEU A 142 -0.62 -16.13 -20.98
C LEU A 142 -1.10 -17.59 -21.05
N ARG A 143 -0.29 -18.50 -21.60
CA ARG A 143 -0.63 -19.92 -21.70
C ARG A 143 -0.79 -20.61 -20.35
N HIS A 144 0.14 -20.36 -19.44
CA HIS A 144 0.18 -21.06 -18.15
C HIS A 144 -0.69 -20.40 -17.08
N ARG A 145 -1.19 -19.18 -17.35
CA ARG A 145 -2.03 -18.41 -16.42
C ARG A 145 -1.36 -18.20 -15.05
N MET A 146 -0.04 -18.07 -15.05
CA MET A 146 0.74 -17.85 -13.84
C MET A 146 2.03 -17.08 -14.10
N GLY A 147 2.52 -16.38 -13.09
CA GLY A 147 3.78 -15.65 -13.07
C GLY A 147 3.90 -14.76 -11.85
N ASP A 148 5.07 -14.18 -11.62
CA ASP A 148 5.30 -13.19 -10.56
C ASP A 148 5.27 -11.74 -11.09
N CYS A 149 5.78 -10.76 -10.33
CA CYS A 149 5.67 -9.33 -10.64
C CYS A 149 6.16 -8.97 -12.05
N LYS A 150 7.39 -9.34 -12.40
CA LYS A 150 7.98 -9.08 -13.72
C LYS A 150 7.26 -9.81 -14.85
N ASP A 151 6.72 -11.00 -14.59
CA ASP A 151 5.97 -11.78 -15.58
C ASP A 151 4.64 -11.11 -15.91
N LYS A 152 3.92 -10.66 -14.87
CA LYS A 152 2.65 -9.95 -15.02
C LYS A 152 2.87 -8.57 -15.65
N ALA A 153 3.93 -7.86 -15.29
CA ALA A 153 4.35 -6.62 -15.95
C ALA A 153 4.66 -6.85 -17.43
N ALA A 154 5.43 -7.88 -17.77
CA ALA A 154 5.78 -8.22 -19.15
C ALA A 154 4.55 -8.54 -20.01
N LEU A 155 3.63 -9.33 -19.48
CA LEU A 155 2.36 -9.63 -20.17
C LEU A 155 1.51 -8.37 -20.35
N LEU A 156 1.39 -7.53 -19.32
CA LEU A 156 0.61 -6.29 -19.40
C LEU A 156 1.18 -5.32 -20.44
N VAL A 157 2.50 -5.11 -20.46
CA VAL A 157 3.19 -4.30 -21.47
C VAL A 157 2.95 -4.85 -22.89
N SER A 158 3.00 -6.18 -23.07
CA SER A 158 2.77 -6.84 -24.37
C SER A 158 1.33 -6.68 -24.87
N LEU A 159 0.34 -6.84 -23.97
CA LEU A 159 -1.08 -6.64 -24.29
C LEU A 159 -1.39 -5.19 -24.66
N LEU A 160 -0.87 -4.23 -23.89
CA LEU A 160 -1.04 -2.79 -24.17
C LEU A 160 -0.37 -2.39 -25.49
N GLY A 161 0.84 -2.90 -25.73
CA GLY A 161 1.58 -2.66 -26.97
C GLY A 161 0.85 -3.15 -28.23
N THR A 162 0.08 -4.24 -28.14
CA THR A 162 -0.78 -4.72 -29.24
C THR A 162 -1.78 -3.64 -29.69
N LEU A 163 -2.31 -2.88 -28.73
CA LEU A 163 -3.28 -1.80 -28.98
C LEU A 163 -2.60 -0.47 -29.29
N LYS A 164 -1.28 -0.46 -29.50
CA LYS A 164 -0.46 0.74 -29.69
C LYS A 164 -0.56 1.72 -28.51
N ILE A 165 -0.82 1.21 -27.31
CA ILE A 165 -0.75 1.97 -26.06
C ILE A 165 0.71 1.85 -25.57
N PRO A 166 1.50 2.95 -25.58
CA PRO A 166 2.87 2.89 -25.11
C PRO A 166 2.92 2.43 -23.66
N ALA A 167 3.72 1.40 -23.41
CA ALA A 167 3.97 0.89 -22.07
C ALA A 167 5.45 0.51 -21.93
N ARG A 168 5.96 0.62 -20.70
CA ARG A 168 7.31 0.21 -20.33
C ARG A 168 7.27 -0.65 -19.08
N MET A 169 8.23 -1.55 -18.95
CA MET A 169 8.50 -2.14 -17.65
C MET A 169 9.12 -1.09 -16.74
N VAL A 170 8.75 -1.14 -15.47
CA VAL A 170 9.37 -0.38 -14.40
C VAL A 170 9.83 -1.38 -13.35
N LEU A 171 10.99 -1.12 -12.75
CA LEU A 171 11.41 -1.82 -11.54
C LEU A 171 11.14 -0.91 -10.35
N ILE A 172 10.57 -1.47 -9.29
CA ILE A 172 10.14 -0.78 -8.08
C ILE A 172 10.91 -1.36 -6.89
N ARG A 173 11.40 -0.47 -6.05
CA ARG A 173 11.76 -0.72 -4.68
C ARG A 173 10.63 -0.15 -3.84
N THR A 174 9.75 -1.03 -3.34
CA THR A 174 8.51 -0.62 -2.66
C THR A 174 8.83 0.34 -1.51
N ALA A 175 7.91 1.25 -1.20
CA ALA A 175 8.17 2.38 -0.32
C ALA A 175 8.75 1.96 1.05
N ASP A 176 8.27 0.84 1.62
CA ASP A 176 8.75 0.26 2.88
C ASP A 176 10.25 -0.09 2.89
N GLN A 177 10.83 -0.30 1.71
CA GLN A 177 12.25 -0.61 1.52
C GLN A 177 13.12 0.65 1.47
N GLY A 178 12.53 1.84 1.40
CA GLY A 178 13.21 3.14 1.35
C GLY A 178 14.10 3.33 0.11
N PRO A 179 14.77 4.49 -0.02
CA PRO A 179 15.63 4.77 -1.16
C PRO A 179 16.98 4.04 -1.07
N VAL A 180 17.70 4.02 -2.19
CA VAL A 180 19.06 3.49 -2.30
C VAL A 180 20.07 4.63 -2.28
N ALA A 181 21.16 4.47 -1.53
CA ALA A 181 22.21 5.48 -1.41
C ALA A 181 23.32 5.36 -2.46
N VAL A 182 23.58 4.15 -2.97
CA VAL A 182 24.65 3.90 -3.95
C VAL A 182 24.32 4.42 -5.34
N LYS A 183 25.35 4.79 -6.10
CA LYS A 183 25.19 5.39 -7.45
C LYS A 183 25.18 4.37 -8.58
N MET A 184 25.71 3.19 -8.29
CA MET A 184 25.85 2.09 -9.24
C MET A 184 24.55 1.31 -9.42
N GLY A 185 24.34 0.78 -10.62
CA GLY A 185 23.13 0.04 -10.94
C GLY A 185 23.15 -1.38 -10.35
N LEU A 186 22.26 -1.66 -9.40
CA LEU A 186 22.01 -3.01 -8.88
C LEU A 186 20.58 -3.45 -9.12
N LEU A 187 20.43 -4.61 -9.77
CA LEU A 187 19.11 -5.15 -10.02
C LEU A 187 18.45 -5.70 -8.74
N SER A 188 19.27 -6.14 -7.78
CA SER A 188 18.83 -6.64 -6.48
C SER A 188 18.22 -5.58 -5.57
N ASP A 189 18.38 -4.30 -5.91
CA ASP A 189 17.80 -3.20 -5.12
C ASP A 189 16.29 -3.06 -5.32
N PHE A 190 15.77 -3.63 -6.41
CA PHE A 190 14.35 -3.64 -6.72
C PHE A 190 13.74 -4.97 -6.29
N ASN A 191 12.69 -4.90 -5.47
CA ASN A 191 11.94 -6.07 -4.99
C ASN A 191 10.64 -6.29 -5.77
N HIS A 192 10.30 -5.40 -6.72
CA HIS A 192 9.05 -5.45 -7.45
C HIS A 192 9.17 -4.93 -8.89
N ALA A 193 8.21 -5.27 -9.74
CA ALA A 193 8.19 -4.85 -11.15
C ALA A 193 6.75 -4.70 -11.66
N ILE A 194 6.47 -3.57 -12.31
CA ILE A 194 5.13 -3.20 -12.79
C ILE A 194 5.18 -2.58 -14.20
N ALA A 195 4.03 -2.19 -14.75
CA ALA A 195 3.96 -1.49 -16.03
C ALA A 195 3.79 0.02 -15.84
N TYR A 196 4.33 0.81 -16.78
CA TYR A 196 4.26 2.27 -16.79
C TYR A 196 3.77 2.77 -18.15
N LEU A 197 2.82 3.70 -18.14
CA LEU A 197 2.29 4.40 -19.32
C LEU A 197 2.90 5.81 -19.40
N PRO A 198 3.90 6.04 -20.27
CA PRO A 198 4.63 7.31 -20.31
C PRO A 198 3.75 8.51 -20.70
N ASP A 199 2.74 8.32 -21.55
CA ASP A 199 1.89 9.41 -22.05
C ASP A 199 0.98 10.01 -20.96
N GLU A 200 0.80 9.30 -19.85
CA GLU A 200 -0.16 9.63 -18.78
C GLU A 200 0.49 9.68 -17.40
N ASP A 201 1.80 9.47 -17.31
CA ASP A 201 2.54 9.26 -16.06
C ASP A 201 1.85 8.26 -15.11
N ARG A 202 1.27 7.19 -15.68
CA ARG A 202 0.44 6.22 -14.96
C ARG A 202 1.18 4.92 -14.71
N TYR A 203 1.10 4.41 -13.50
CA TYR A 203 1.68 3.16 -13.06
C TYR A 203 0.60 2.11 -12.86
N LEU A 204 0.86 0.89 -13.33
CA LEU A 204 -0.09 -0.22 -13.33
C LEU A 204 0.56 -1.48 -12.73
N ASP A 205 0.18 -1.82 -11.51
CA ASP A 205 0.63 -3.04 -10.85
C ASP A 205 -0.21 -4.27 -11.21
N GLY A 206 0.29 -5.08 -12.14
CA GLY A 206 -0.37 -6.34 -12.53
C GLY A 206 -0.49 -7.39 -11.41
N THR A 207 0.14 -7.17 -10.25
CA THR A 207 0.08 -8.06 -9.07
C THR A 207 -1.00 -7.67 -8.07
N ALA A 208 -1.49 -6.42 -8.13
CA ALA A 208 -2.49 -5.87 -7.24
C ALA A 208 -3.89 -6.41 -7.56
N THR A 209 -4.13 -7.65 -7.11
CA THR A 209 -5.36 -8.40 -7.39
C THR A 209 -6.58 -7.64 -6.88
N GLY A 210 -7.53 -7.35 -7.77
CA GLY A 210 -8.74 -6.60 -7.44
C GLY A 210 -8.55 -5.09 -7.22
N HIS A 211 -7.35 -4.53 -7.41
CA HIS A 211 -7.09 -3.08 -7.36
C HIS A 211 -7.64 -2.37 -8.60
N ASP A 212 -8.06 -1.12 -8.47
CA ASP A 212 -8.53 -0.32 -9.60
C ASP A 212 -7.34 0.26 -10.40
N PRO A 213 -7.36 0.27 -11.76
CA PRO A 213 -6.22 0.68 -12.58
C PRO A 213 -5.99 2.20 -12.66
N THR A 214 -6.76 3.03 -11.96
CA THR A 214 -6.61 4.50 -12.01
C THR A 214 -5.40 5.02 -11.26
N ARG A 215 -4.91 4.26 -10.28
CA ARG A 215 -3.77 4.62 -9.42
C ARG A 215 -2.95 3.38 -9.07
N PRO A 216 -1.67 3.53 -8.74
CA PRO A 216 -0.88 2.44 -8.16
C PRO A 216 -1.28 2.18 -6.69
N PRO A 217 -1.11 0.94 -6.19
CA PRO A 217 -1.28 0.63 -4.77
C PRO A 217 -0.33 1.41 -3.87
N GLY A 218 -0.68 1.58 -2.58
CA GLY A 218 0.13 2.32 -1.61
C GLY A 218 1.62 1.94 -1.57
N PRO A 219 2.02 0.66 -1.55
CA PRO A 219 3.44 0.25 -1.55
C PRO A 219 4.25 0.72 -2.78
N ASP A 220 3.57 1.03 -3.88
CA ASP A 220 4.18 1.48 -5.14
C ASP A 220 4.20 3.01 -5.27
N GLN A 221 3.66 3.74 -4.28
CA GLN A 221 3.64 5.21 -4.25
C GLN A 221 4.73 5.75 -3.33
N GLY A 222 5.37 6.87 -3.72
CA GLY A 222 6.56 7.36 -3.01
C GLY A 222 7.75 6.39 -3.09
N ALA A 223 7.65 5.37 -3.93
CA ALA A 223 8.58 4.27 -4.04
C ALA A 223 9.72 4.63 -4.99
N TRP A 224 10.91 4.13 -4.69
CA TRP A 224 12.07 4.35 -5.55
C TRP A 224 12.00 3.41 -6.76
N SER A 225 12.26 3.91 -7.97
CA SER A 225 11.96 3.19 -9.21
C SER A 225 12.91 3.52 -10.36
N ILE A 226 12.94 2.67 -11.38
CA ILE A 226 13.57 2.96 -12.67
C ILE A 226 12.68 2.47 -13.82
N VAL A 227 12.40 3.34 -14.78
CA VAL A 227 11.77 2.95 -16.06
C VAL A 227 12.83 2.31 -16.93
N ILE A 228 12.48 1.19 -17.54
CA ILE A 228 13.35 0.53 -18.50
C ILE A 228 13.14 1.17 -19.87
N ASP A 229 13.86 2.26 -20.12
CA ASP A 229 13.81 3.03 -21.38
C ASP A 229 15.21 3.33 -21.94
N GLY A 230 16.13 2.37 -21.76
CA GLY A 230 17.48 2.44 -22.31
C GLY A 230 18.45 3.30 -21.53
N PRO A 231 19.54 3.79 -22.16
CA PRO A 231 20.64 4.45 -21.45
C PRO A 231 20.28 5.76 -20.74
N SER A 232 19.17 6.41 -21.12
CA SER A 232 18.66 7.62 -20.46
C SER A 232 17.88 7.35 -19.17
N SER A 233 17.67 6.08 -18.83
CA SER A 233 16.95 5.70 -17.62
C SER A 233 17.73 6.15 -16.38
N ALA A 234 17.01 6.77 -15.45
CA ALA A 234 17.55 7.21 -14.16
C ALA A 234 16.57 6.82 -13.05
N PRO A 235 17.07 6.68 -11.80
CA PRO A 235 16.18 6.47 -10.68
C PRO A 235 15.24 7.66 -10.50
N ARG A 236 14.00 7.36 -10.11
CA ARG A 236 12.96 8.33 -9.82
C ARG A 236 12.05 7.83 -8.70
N THR A 237 11.37 8.74 -8.04
CA THR A 237 10.31 8.41 -7.08
C THR A 237 8.98 8.36 -7.79
N THR A 238 8.17 7.32 -7.54
CA THR A 238 6.80 7.26 -8.04
C THR A 238 5.93 8.33 -7.38
N PRO A 239 4.94 8.90 -8.08
CA PRO A 239 4.13 9.98 -7.53
C PRO A 239 3.25 9.49 -6.37
N LEU A 240 3.08 10.36 -5.36
CA LEU A 240 2.10 10.21 -4.28
C LEU A 240 0.75 10.79 -4.77
N VAL A 241 -0.01 9.99 -5.50
CA VAL A 241 -1.33 10.39 -6.05
C VAL A 241 -2.50 10.10 -5.09
N GLY A 242 -2.19 9.52 -3.93
CA GLY A 242 -3.15 9.11 -2.91
C GLY A 242 -3.69 7.70 -3.17
N SER A 243 -3.71 6.87 -2.13
CA SER A 243 -4.15 5.46 -2.18
C SER A 243 -5.67 5.27 -2.04
N GLY A 244 -6.46 6.34 -2.17
CA GLY A 244 -7.93 6.32 -2.14
C GLY A 244 -8.51 6.84 -0.82
N GLU A 245 -9.80 6.62 -0.61
CA GLU A 245 -10.49 7.04 0.60
C GLU A 245 -11.44 5.96 1.13
N GLY A 246 -11.71 5.99 2.44
CA GLY A 246 -12.73 5.19 3.11
C GLY A 246 -13.71 6.09 3.83
N ARG A 247 -14.97 6.12 3.36
CA ARG A 247 -16.06 6.88 3.96
C ARG A 247 -17.04 5.96 4.67
N ARG A 248 -17.25 6.17 5.98
CA ARG A 248 -18.21 5.39 6.79
C ARG A 248 -19.29 6.29 7.38
N THR A 249 -20.54 5.96 7.11
CA THR A 249 -21.69 6.61 7.77
C THR A 249 -22.39 5.60 8.67
N VAL A 250 -22.58 5.97 9.93
CA VAL A 250 -23.32 5.18 10.91
C VAL A 250 -24.47 6.02 11.45
N LYS A 251 -25.68 5.47 11.41
CA LYS A 251 -26.86 6.06 12.04
C LYS A 251 -27.41 5.12 13.10
N ILE A 252 -27.66 5.62 14.29
CA ILE A 252 -28.24 4.90 15.42
C ILE A 252 -29.53 5.61 15.82
N ALA A 253 -30.66 4.90 15.71
CA ALA A 253 -31.97 5.44 16.06
C ALA A 253 -32.66 4.58 17.11
N VAL A 254 -33.15 5.18 18.20
CA VAL A 254 -33.92 4.49 19.24
C VAL A 254 -35.38 4.93 19.17
N PRO A 255 -36.31 4.03 18.81
CA PRO A 255 -37.74 4.30 18.93
C PRO A 255 -38.06 4.67 20.40
N ARG A 256 -38.94 5.64 20.62
CA ARG A 256 -39.34 6.05 21.98
C ARG A 256 -39.81 4.84 22.81
N GLY A 257 -39.19 4.62 23.97
CA GLY A 257 -39.48 3.49 24.87
C GLY A 257 -38.99 2.12 24.36
N GLY A 258 -38.25 2.09 23.26
CA GLY A 258 -37.71 0.87 22.66
C GLY A 258 -36.49 0.33 23.41
N ARG A 259 -36.43 -1.00 23.54
CA ARG A 259 -35.26 -1.72 24.08
C ARG A 259 -34.21 -2.05 23.02
N THR A 260 -34.46 -1.64 21.78
CA THR A 260 -33.64 -1.99 20.62
C THR A 260 -33.48 -0.76 19.73
N ALA A 261 -32.22 -0.44 19.41
CA ALA A 261 -31.86 0.60 18.47
C ALA A 261 -31.78 0.01 17.05
N THR A 262 -32.21 0.78 16.06
CA THR A 262 -31.93 0.51 14.65
C THR A 262 -30.58 1.11 14.30
N LEU A 263 -29.74 0.30 13.64
CA LEU A 263 -28.40 0.66 13.21
C LEU A 263 -28.34 0.59 11.67
N SER A 264 -27.93 1.68 11.03
CA SER A 264 -27.63 1.71 9.59
C SER A 264 -26.16 2.02 9.41
N VAL A 265 -25.42 1.12 8.74
CA VAL A 265 -23.99 1.31 8.43
C VAL A 265 -23.83 1.34 6.92
N THR A 266 -23.26 2.42 6.39
CA THR A 266 -22.86 2.55 4.99
C THR A 266 -21.35 2.75 4.91
N LEU A 267 -20.71 2.02 4.00
CA LEU A 267 -19.29 2.14 3.69
C LEU A 267 -19.15 2.38 2.19
N HIS A 268 -18.33 3.37 1.84
CA HIS A 268 -17.89 3.65 0.49
C HIS A 268 -16.36 3.73 0.51
N ALA A 269 -15.69 2.98 -0.35
CA ALA A 269 -14.23 2.89 -0.35
C ALA A 269 -13.67 2.90 -1.77
N THR A 270 -12.52 3.54 -1.96
CA THR A 270 -11.71 3.57 -3.19
C THR A 270 -10.25 3.20 -2.90
N GLY A 271 -9.48 2.88 -3.94
CA GLY A 271 -8.09 2.44 -3.90
C GLY A 271 -7.86 1.32 -2.89
N ASP A 272 -6.81 1.44 -2.09
CA ASP A 272 -6.42 0.44 -1.10
C ASP A 272 -7.51 0.22 -0.04
N ALA A 273 -8.36 1.22 0.23
CA ALA A 273 -9.50 1.02 1.15
C ALA A 273 -10.53 0.08 0.52
N ALA A 274 -10.80 0.22 -0.78
CA ALA A 274 -11.69 -0.69 -1.51
C ALA A 274 -11.12 -2.11 -1.53
N ASP A 275 -9.81 -2.26 -1.72
CA ASP A 275 -9.15 -3.57 -1.74
C ASP A 275 -9.21 -4.26 -0.38
N ARG A 276 -8.96 -3.53 0.71
CA ARG A 276 -9.13 -4.07 2.06
C ARG A 276 -10.56 -4.53 2.30
N VAL A 277 -11.56 -3.80 1.81
CA VAL A 277 -12.97 -4.20 1.89
C VAL A 277 -13.20 -5.47 1.05
N ARG A 278 -12.83 -5.49 -0.23
CA ARG A 278 -12.99 -6.66 -1.10
C ARG A 278 -12.29 -7.89 -0.54
N GLY A 279 -11.06 -7.76 -0.03
CA GLY A 279 -10.30 -8.84 0.60
C GLY A 279 -10.96 -9.34 1.88
N ALA A 280 -11.45 -8.43 2.73
CA ALA A 280 -12.15 -8.80 3.97
C ALA A 280 -13.44 -9.60 3.69
N PHE A 281 -14.14 -9.30 2.60
CA PHE A 281 -15.40 -9.95 2.24
C PHE A 281 -15.27 -11.02 1.14
N ALA A 282 -14.14 -11.13 0.45
CA ALA A 282 -13.89 -12.02 -0.69
C ALA A 282 -14.99 -11.95 -1.78
N GLY A 283 -15.58 -10.77 -1.99
CA GLY A 283 -16.76 -10.61 -2.86
C GLY A 283 -18.01 -11.39 -2.41
N SER A 284 -18.01 -11.92 -1.19
CA SER A 284 -19.08 -12.74 -0.63
C SER A 284 -20.27 -11.89 -0.19
N VAL A 285 -21.46 -12.47 -0.29
CA VAL A 285 -22.69 -12.01 0.37
C VAL A 285 -23.01 -12.82 1.65
N ASP A 286 -22.04 -13.59 2.16
CA ASP A 286 -22.21 -14.39 3.38
C ASP A 286 -22.59 -13.51 4.57
N ARG A 287 -23.86 -13.57 4.93
CA ARG A 287 -24.48 -12.85 6.05
C ARG A 287 -23.70 -13.03 7.35
N GLN A 288 -23.12 -14.20 7.62
CA GLN A 288 -22.36 -14.42 8.85
C GLN A 288 -21.08 -13.58 8.90
N ARG A 289 -20.41 -13.39 7.76
CA ARG A 289 -19.22 -12.56 7.66
C ARG A 289 -19.54 -11.09 7.93
N PHE A 290 -20.64 -10.57 7.38
CA PHE A 290 -21.12 -9.22 7.66
C PHE A 290 -21.56 -9.07 9.12
N SER A 291 -22.29 -10.04 9.69
CA SER A 291 -22.65 -10.05 11.11
C SER A 291 -21.43 -9.99 12.01
N ARG A 292 -20.39 -10.81 11.76
CA ARG A 292 -19.14 -10.78 12.55
C ARG A 292 -18.41 -9.46 12.43
N TRP A 293 -18.35 -8.87 11.23
CA TRP A 293 -17.75 -7.55 11.04
C TRP A 293 -18.52 -6.46 11.80
N LEU A 294 -19.85 -6.46 11.69
CA LEU A 294 -20.72 -5.51 12.40
C LEU A 294 -20.56 -5.64 13.92
N GLN A 295 -20.49 -6.86 14.44
CA GLN A 295 -20.36 -7.12 15.87
C GLN A 295 -19.02 -6.65 16.48
N ARG A 296 -17.97 -6.44 15.66
CA ARG A 296 -16.74 -5.79 16.12
C ARG A 296 -16.91 -4.29 16.32
N LEU A 297 -17.84 -3.67 15.59
CA LEU A 297 -18.15 -2.25 15.72
C LEU A 297 -19.19 -2.03 16.83
N PHE A 298 -20.23 -2.86 16.84
CA PHE A 298 -21.36 -2.80 17.76
C PHE A 298 -21.62 -4.20 18.33
N PRO A 299 -21.10 -4.51 19.53
CA PRO A 299 -21.34 -5.80 20.18
C PRO A 299 -22.83 -6.15 20.23
N SER A 300 -23.17 -7.43 20.02
CA SER A 300 -24.55 -7.93 20.00
C SER A 300 -25.46 -7.35 18.90
N ALA A 301 -24.92 -6.59 17.94
CA ALA A 301 -25.69 -6.19 16.77
C ALA A 301 -26.09 -7.42 15.93
N SER A 302 -27.32 -7.40 15.44
CA SER A 302 -27.91 -8.45 14.61
C SER A 302 -28.47 -7.83 13.34
N LEU A 303 -28.07 -8.34 12.17
CA LEU A 303 -28.60 -7.88 10.90
C LEU A 303 -30.12 -8.10 10.85
N THR A 304 -30.87 -7.10 10.39
CA THR A 304 -32.34 -7.16 10.22
C THR A 304 -32.75 -7.23 8.76
N ALA A 305 -31.86 -6.85 7.84
CA ALA A 305 -32.02 -7.02 6.39
C ALA A 305 -30.78 -7.70 5.79
N ASP A 306 -30.84 -8.14 4.54
CA ASP A 306 -29.67 -8.64 3.84
C ASP A 306 -28.69 -7.51 3.48
N PRO A 307 -27.37 -7.77 3.52
CA PRO A 307 -26.37 -6.81 3.08
C PRO A 307 -26.58 -6.40 1.62
N SER A 308 -26.55 -5.09 1.35
CA SER A 308 -26.49 -4.56 -0.02
C SER A 308 -25.04 -4.16 -0.31
N THR A 309 -24.41 -4.73 -1.34
CA THR A 309 -22.99 -4.52 -1.60
C THR A 309 -22.67 -4.34 -3.09
N SER A 310 -21.60 -3.61 -3.38
CA SER A 310 -20.90 -3.60 -4.68
C SER A 310 -19.43 -3.85 -4.40
N LEU A 311 -18.95 -5.07 -4.65
CA LEU A 311 -17.59 -5.51 -4.33
C LEU A 311 -16.87 -6.08 -5.56
N ASN A 312 -17.12 -5.48 -6.73
CA ASN A 312 -16.55 -5.90 -8.00
C ASN A 312 -15.03 -5.75 -7.98
N PRO A 313 -14.24 -6.81 -8.21
CA PRO A 313 -12.78 -6.72 -8.31
C PRO A 313 -12.34 -5.74 -9.39
N GLY A 314 -11.35 -4.90 -9.05
CA GLY A 314 -10.71 -3.94 -9.96
C GLY A 314 -11.64 -2.84 -10.48
N GLN A 315 -12.68 -2.51 -9.71
CA GLN A 315 -13.66 -1.48 -10.03
C GLN A 315 -14.08 -0.73 -8.79
N ASP A 316 -13.57 0.48 -8.64
CA ASP A 316 -14.01 1.38 -7.59
C ASP A 316 -15.34 2.07 -7.94
N PRO A 317 -16.16 2.44 -6.93
CA PRO A 317 -15.96 2.20 -5.50
C PRO A 317 -16.45 0.83 -5.01
N ALA A 318 -15.86 0.33 -3.93
CA ALA A 318 -16.44 -0.75 -3.14
C ALA A 318 -17.46 -0.18 -2.14
N THR A 319 -18.67 -0.73 -2.11
CA THR A 319 -19.74 -0.26 -1.22
C THR A 319 -20.38 -1.38 -0.40
N ILE A 320 -20.76 -1.06 0.84
CA ILE A 320 -21.51 -1.94 1.74
C ILE A 320 -22.58 -1.10 2.45
N LYS A 321 -23.81 -1.60 2.49
CA LYS A 321 -24.91 -1.07 3.29
C LYS A 321 -25.53 -2.18 4.13
N LEU A 322 -25.57 -1.96 5.44
CA LEU A 322 -26.14 -2.88 6.43
C LEU A 322 -27.25 -2.18 7.22
N VAL A 323 -28.32 -2.92 7.48
CA VAL A 323 -29.36 -2.53 8.44
C VAL A 323 -29.43 -3.61 9.51
N ALA A 324 -29.39 -3.18 10.76
CA ALA A 324 -29.28 -4.05 11.92
C ALA A 324 -30.06 -3.50 13.11
N SER A 325 -30.18 -4.34 14.12
CA SER A 325 -30.70 -3.99 15.44
C SER A 325 -29.62 -4.26 16.50
N VAL A 326 -29.55 -3.41 17.52
CA VAL A 326 -28.67 -3.61 18.67
C VAL A 326 -29.44 -3.32 19.96
N PRO A 327 -29.33 -4.14 21.01
CA PRO A 327 -29.99 -3.85 22.28
C PRO A 327 -29.51 -2.52 22.88
N VAL A 328 -30.43 -1.68 23.33
CA VAL A 328 -30.10 -0.37 23.92
C VAL A 328 -29.25 -0.54 25.16
N ALA A 329 -29.53 -1.55 26.00
CA ALA A 329 -28.72 -1.89 27.16
C ALA A 329 -27.23 -2.15 26.83
N VAL A 330 -26.92 -2.65 25.62
CA VAL A 330 -25.53 -2.87 25.18
C VAL A 330 -24.88 -1.56 24.76
N LEU A 331 -25.60 -0.69 24.06
CA LEU A 331 -25.10 0.65 23.72
C LEU A 331 -24.86 1.50 24.98
N ALA A 332 -25.78 1.41 25.96
CA ALA A 332 -25.71 2.10 27.23
C ALA A 332 -24.68 1.51 28.20
N SER A 333 -24.20 0.29 27.95
CA SER A 333 -23.17 -0.31 28.79
C SER A 333 -21.87 0.51 28.71
N ALA A 334 -21.28 0.77 29.88
CA ALA A 334 -20.10 1.64 29.99
C ALA A 334 -18.96 1.13 29.08
N PRO A 335 -18.20 2.03 28.43
CA PRO A 335 -18.13 3.47 28.69
C PRO A 335 -18.77 4.36 27.59
N GLY A 336 -19.82 3.91 26.88
CA GLY A 336 -20.51 4.70 25.84
C GLY A 336 -19.90 4.60 24.43
N LEU A 337 -20.45 5.37 23.48
CA LEU A 337 -20.09 5.33 22.06
C LEU A 337 -18.75 6.03 21.81
N ARG A 338 -17.95 5.55 20.85
CA ARG A 338 -16.70 6.22 20.46
C ARG A 338 -16.97 7.28 19.38
N ALA A 339 -16.23 8.38 19.40
CA ALA A 339 -16.26 9.39 18.34
C ALA A 339 -15.97 8.79 16.95
N TYR A 340 -15.03 7.84 16.86
CA TYR A 340 -14.86 6.99 15.69
C TYR A 340 -15.47 5.60 15.92
N PRO A 341 -16.42 5.13 15.07
CA PRO A 341 -17.03 3.82 15.21
C PRO A 341 -16.05 2.72 14.73
N GLY A 342 -15.07 2.39 15.58
CA GLY A 342 -14.03 1.38 15.34
C GLY A 342 -12.79 1.57 16.23
N ARG A 343 -11.68 0.91 15.85
CA ARG A 343 -10.36 1.08 16.48
C ARG A 343 -9.29 1.06 15.39
N LEU A 344 -8.55 2.17 15.24
CA LEU A 344 -7.42 2.25 14.32
C LEU A 344 -6.10 1.83 15.00
N ALA A 345 -5.88 2.23 16.25
CA ALA A 345 -4.66 1.94 17.02
C ALA A 345 -3.40 2.37 16.26
N LEU A 346 -3.41 3.60 15.75
CA LEU A 346 -2.37 4.13 14.87
C LEU A 346 -1.02 4.13 15.55
N THR A 347 -0.93 4.57 16.82
CA THR A 347 0.32 4.56 17.58
C THR A 347 0.91 3.15 17.63
N GLY A 348 0.11 2.16 18.03
CA GLY A 348 0.60 0.77 18.14
C GLY A 348 1.01 0.15 16.79
N SER A 349 0.45 0.65 15.67
CA SER A 349 0.74 0.11 14.34
C SER A 349 1.89 0.81 13.61
N LEU A 350 2.12 2.10 13.86
CA LEU A 350 3.07 2.95 13.12
C LEU A 350 4.25 3.40 13.99
N ALA A 351 3.99 3.73 15.26
CA ALA A 351 4.95 4.31 16.18
C ALA A 351 4.79 3.69 17.59
N PRO A 352 5.06 2.38 17.78
CA PRO A 352 4.74 1.68 19.03
C PRO A 352 5.66 2.03 20.21
N VAL A 353 6.82 2.64 19.94
CA VAL A 353 7.80 3.04 20.96
C VAL A 353 7.85 4.55 21.10
N ALA A 354 8.14 5.09 22.28
CA ALA A 354 8.16 6.54 22.47
C ALA A 354 9.34 7.24 21.78
N ARG A 355 10.43 6.52 21.50
CA ARG A 355 11.66 7.03 20.89
C ARG A 355 12.27 5.98 19.99
N ARG A 356 13.00 6.44 18.97
CA ARG A 356 13.80 5.61 18.04
C ARG A 356 15.07 6.37 17.65
N THR A 357 16.09 5.67 17.16
CA THR A 357 17.37 6.28 16.75
C THR A 357 17.55 6.39 15.24
N THR A 358 16.72 5.70 14.47
CA THR A 358 16.75 5.65 13.00
C THR A 358 15.52 6.29 12.36
N PRO A 359 15.53 6.60 11.05
CA PRO A 359 14.33 7.05 10.34
C PRO A 359 13.22 5.99 10.34
N LEU A 360 11.96 6.42 10.23
CA LEU A 360 10.77 5.58 10.10
C LEU A 360 10.11 5.84 8.74
N GLU A 361 9.83 4.79 7.98
CA GLU A 361 8.99 4.91 6.77
C GLU A 361 7.50 4.82 7.14
N ILE A 362 6.72 5.84 6.79
CA ILE A 362 5.26 5.83 6.91
C ILE A 362 4.66 5.43 5.56
N PRO A 363 3.97 4.28 5.45
CA PRO A 363 3.38 3.87 4.20
C PRO A 363 2.21 4.78 3.82
N GLU A 364 2.01 4.95 2.51
CA GLU A 364 0.84 5.59 1.93
C GLU A 364 -0.46 4.90 2.38
N ARG A 365 -1.45 5.69 2.78
CA ARG A 365 -2.70 5.20 3.38
C ARG A 365 -3.91 5.99 2.88
N PRO A 366 -5.05 5.31 2.70
CA PRO A 366 -6.28 5.99 2.31
C PRO A 366 -6.77 6.97 3.36
N ASP A 367 -7.31 8.09 2.90
CA ASP A 367 -8.00 9.06 3.75
C ASP A 367 -9.23 8.43 4.40
N LEU A 368 -9.47 8.75 5.66
CA LEU A 368 -10.60 8.22 6.40
C LEU A 368 -11.59 9.33 6.72
N HIS A 369 -12.82 9.15 6.25
CA HIS A 369 -13.94 10.03 6.52
C HIS A 369 -15.02 9.25 7.27
N TRP A 370 -15.63 9.85 8.28
CA TRP A 370 -16.79 9.23 8.90
C TRP A 370 -17.82 10.22 9.43
N SER A 371 -19.04 9.71 9.57
CA SER A 371 -20.14 10.38 10.26
C SER A 371 -20.85 9.37 11.16
N LEU A 372 -21.07 9.75 12.42
CA LEU A 372 -21.86 9.03 13.40
C LEU A 372 -23.03 9.91 13.82
N GLU A 373 -24.24 9.52 13.44
CA GLU A 373 -25.49 10.19 13.82
C GLU A 373 -26.19 9.34 14.89
N VAL A 374 -26.47 9.94 16.04
CA VAL A 374 -27.10 9.25 17.19
C VAL A 374 -28.35 10.00 17.59
N ASP A 375 -29.49 9.32 17.50
CA ASP A 375 -30.77 9.80 18.02
C ASP A 375 -31.00 9.24 19.43
N LEU A 376 -31.00 10.15 20.41
CA LEU A 376 -31.29 9.92 21.81
C LEU A 376 -32.77 10.15 22.14
N GLY A 377 -33.57 10.65 21.19
CA GLY A 377 -34.95 11.07 21.40
C GLY A 377 -35.10 12.40 22.18
N ARG A 378 -33.98 13.05 22.51
CA ARG A 378 -33.89 14.34 23.23
C ARG A 378 -32.56 15.04 22.89
N PRO A 379 -32.41 16.34 23.17
CA PRO A 379 -31.10 16.99 23.08
C PRO A 379 -30.04 16.25 23.92
N PRO A 380 -28.79 16.20 23.43
CA PRO A 380 -27.71 15.53 24.13
C PRO A 380 -27.25 16.35 25.34
N ALA A 381 -26.48 15.72 26.23
CA ALA A 381 -25.66 16.46 27.18
C ALA A 381 -24.68 17.39 26.43
N PRO A 382 -24.11 18.42 27.09
CA PRO A 382 -23.12 19.30 26.48
C PRO A 382 -22.02 18.52 25.74
N LEU A 383 -21.87 18.81 24.45
CA LEU A 383 -20.88 18.14 23.61
C LEU A 383 -19.49 18.72 23.87
N PRO A 384 -18.42 17.94 23.60
CA PRO A 384 -17.07 18.45 23.56
C PRO A 384 -16.88 19.56 22.51
N GLU A 385 -15.81 20.33 22.67
CA GLU A 385 -15.34 21.22 21.62
C GLU A 385 -14.83 20.42 20.41
N ASP A 386 -14.95 21.03 19.23
CA ASP A 386 -14.36 20.53 18.00
C ASP A 386 -12.85 20.34 18.16
N VAL A 387 -12.35 19.26 17.57
CA VAL A 387 -10.93 18.92 17.61
C VAL A 387 -10.32 19.20 16.25
N HIS A 388 -9.26 20.01 16.24
CA HIS A 388 -8.39 20.18 15.09
C HIS A 388 -6.95 19.88 15.54
N LEU A 389 -6.39 18.79 15.03
CA LEU A 389 -4.99 18.44 15.24
C LEU A 389 -4.27 18.53 13.90
N ASP A 390 -3.27 19.41 13.84
CA ASP A 390 -2.31 19.49 12.75
C ASP A 390 -0.95 19.01 13.29
N GLY A 391 -0.40 17.98 12.65
CA GLY A 391 0.79 17.27 13.10
C GLY A 391 1.82 17.10 11.98
N PRO A 392 3.03 16.61 12.29
CA PRO A 392 4.13 16.57 11.33
C PRO A 392 3.87 15.68 10.09
N ASN A 393 2.96 14.71 10.18
CA ASN A 393 2.65 13.79 9.09
C ASN A 393 1.15 13.46 9.06
N GLY A 394 0.30 14.45 9.31
CA GLY A 394 -1.13 14.23 9.19
C GLY A 394 -1.97 15.23 9.94
N ARG A 395 -3.28 15.06 9.75
CA ARG A 395 -4.31 15.95 10.29
C ARG A 395 -5.50 15.13 10.76
N LEU A 396 -6.08 15.54 11.89
CA LEU A 396 -7.36 15.03 12.38
C LEU A 396 -8.30 16.21 12.61
N ASP A 397 -9.49 16.14 12.01
CA ASP A 397 -10.62 16.99 12.36
C ASP A 397 -11.74 16.14 12.95
N LEU A 398 -12.31 16.59 14.07
CA LEU A 398 -13.57 16.09 14.62
C LEU A 398 -14.49 17.27 14.86
N ARG A 399 -15.73 17.17 14.37
CA ARG A 399 -16.79 18.13 14.68
C ARG A 399 -17.92 17.47 15.44
N PHE A 400 -18.43 18.16 16.45
CA PHE A 400 -19.49 17.68 17.34
C PHE A 400 -20.69 18.61 17.27
N GLU A 401 -21.77 18.15 16.64
CA GLU A 401 -22.95 18.97 16.40
C GLU A 401 -24.15 18.41 17.18
N ALA A 402 -24.74 19.22 18.05
CA ALA A 402 -25.97 18.88 18.73
C ALA A 402 -27.17 19.00 17.76
N THR A 403 -28.09 18.07 17.84
CA THR A 403 -29.37 18.11 17.12
C THR A 403 -30.51 18.19 18.12
N ALA A 404 -31.73 18.42 17.63
CA ALA A 404 -32.92 18.46 18.49
C ALA A 404 -33.19 17.13 19.23
N THR A 405 -32.69 16.00 18.71
CA THR A 405 -32.96 14.67 19.26
C THR A 405 -31.70 13.87 19.57
N GLY A 406 -30.50 14.44 19.41
CA GLY A 406 -29.24 13.78 19.74
C GLY A 406 -28.04 14.54 19.18
N TYR A 407 -27.12 13.86 18.50
CA TYR A 407 -25.91 14.52 17.98
C TYR A 407 -25.36 13.86 16.71
N THR A 408 -24.50 14.59 16.02
CA THR A 408 -23.66 14.10 14.94
C THR A 408 -22.19 14.31 15.28
N VAL A 409 -21.37 13.30 15.01
CA VAL A 409 -19.91 13.42 14.99
C VAL A 409 -19.44 13.22 13.57
N THR A 410 -18.74 14.18 12.99
CA THR A 410 -18.04 14.01 11.71
C THR A 410 -16.55 14.02 11.96
N GLY A 411 -15.81 13.18 11.24
CA GLY A 411 -14.36 13.21 11.33
C GLY A 411 -13.66 12.91 10.02
N ASP A 412 -12.48 13.49 9.90
CA ASP A 412 -11.58 13.40 8.76
C ASP A 412 -10.16 13.14 9.29
N LEU A 413 -9.52 12.09 8.81
CA LEU A 413 -8.14 11.73 9.17
C LEU A 413 -7.33 11.52 7.89
N HIS A 414 -6.28 12.31 7.77
CA HIS A 414 -5.25 12.19 6.73
C HIS A 414 -3.90 11.90 7.40
N LEU A 415 -3.11 11.00 6.82
CA LEU A 415 -1.73 10.74 7.22
C LEU A 415 -0.83 10.89 5.99
N GLU A 416 0.18 11.74 6.11
CA GLU A 416 1.17 11.96 5.06
C GLU A 416 2.18 10.81 5.07
N ALA A 417 2.39 10.19 3.90
CA ALA A 417 3.38 9.13 3.72
C ALA A 417 4.83 9.64 3.67
N GLY A 418 5.77 8.71 3.81
CA GLY A 418 7.19 8.95 3.54
C GLY A 418 8.11 8.77 4.75
N LEU A 419 9.37 9.13 4.52
CA LEU A 419 10.45 8.90 5.47
C LEU A 419 10.50 10.00 6.55
N VAL A 420 10.21 9.61 7.79
CA VAL A 420 10.24 10.46 8.97
C VAL A 420 11.62 10.35 9.64
N PRO A 421 12.41 11.44 9.72
CA PRO A 421 13.70 11.43 10.40
C PRO A 421 13.57 11.07 11.89
N ALA A 422 14.57 10.39 12.46
CA ALA A 422 14.59 10.02 13.88
C ALA A 422 14.33 11.21 14.81
N ALA A 423 14.87 12.39 14.48
CA ALA A 423 14.68 13.61 15.24
C ALA A 423 13.23 14.13 15.26
N SER A 424 12.44 13.82 14.23
CA SER A 424 11.02 14.22 14.12
C SER A 424 10.05 13.16 14.66
N TYR A 425 10.55 11.94 14.92
CA TYR A 425 9.72 10.81 15.36
C TYR A 425 8.95 11.09 16.66
N GLY A 426 9.55 11.75 17.64
CA GLY A 426 8.87 12.05 18.91
C GLY A 426 7.59 12.86 18.71
N ALA A 427 7.63 13.87 17.82
CA ALA A 427 6.46 14.67 17.48
C ALA A 427 5.38 13.85 16.76
N LEU A 428 5.78 12.95 15.87
CA LEU A 428 4.85 12.01 15.21
C LEU A 428 4.19 11.08 16.23
N HIS A 429 4.98 10.44 17.11
CA HIS A 429 4.47 9.54 18.14
C HIS A 429 3.41 10.24 19.00
N ASP A 430 3.72 11.44 19.50
CA ASP A 430 2.82 12.20 20.36
C ASP A 430 1.55 12.66 19.62
N PHE A 431 1.68 13.03 18.34
CA PHE A 431 0.54 13.29 17.47
C PHE A 431 -0.37 12.06 17.34
N LEU A 432 0.19 10.89 17.01
CA LEU A 432 -0.59 9.65 16.87
C LEU A 432 -1.25 9.24 18.19
N VAL A 433 -0.57 9.41 19.33
CA VAL A 433 -1.15 9.16 20.66
C VAL A 433 -2.37 10.06 20.91
N ARG A 434 -2.26 11.35 20.57
CA ARG A 434 -3.40 12.27 20.66
C ARG A 434 -4.52 11.85 19.73
N VAL A 435 -4.22 11.52 18.47
CA VAL A 435 -5.24 11.04 17.51
C VAL A 435 -5.97 9.82 18.06
N ASP A 436 -5.25 8.77 18.49
CA ASP A 436 -5.88 7.56 19.05
C ASP A 436 -6.75 7.86 20.29
N ARG A 437 -6.35 8.83 21.12
CA ARG A 437 -7.13 9.29 22.28
C ARG A 437 -8.42 10.00 21.85
N GLU A 438 -8.35 10.93 20.90
CA GLU A 438 -9.51 11.68 20.43
C GLU A 438 -10.50 10.78 19.67
N LEU A 439 -10.01 9.84 18.85
CA LEU A 439 -10.85 8.83 18.21
C LEU A 439 -11.54 7.90 19.23
N ALA A 440 -10.90 7.64 20.37
CA ALA A 440 -11.44 6.83 21.45
C ALA A 440 -12.34 7.60 22.43
N ARG A 441 -12.49 8.93 22.26
CA ARG A 441 -13.34 9.79 23.07
C ARG A 441 -14.75 9.22 23.14
N ARG A 442 -15.31 9.24 24.35
CA ARG A 442 -16.61 8.66 24.64
C ARG A 442 -17.71 9.71 24.57
N MET A 443 -18.77 9.34 23.88
CA MET A 443 -19.95 10.12 23.62
C MET A 443 -21.16 9.44 24.27
N GLU A 444 -22.17 10.25 24.56
CA GLU A 444 -23.42 9.77 25.15
C GLU A 444 -24.05 8.68 24.29
N ALA A 445 -24.45 7.58 24.91
CA ALA A 445 -25.16 6.49 24.23
C ALA A 445 -26.67 6.60 24.51
N PRO A 446 -27.53 6.10 23.61
CA PRO A 446 -28.95 6.00 23.90
C PRO A 446 -29.20 5.13 25.14
N THR A 447 -30.07 5.58 26.03
CA THR A 447 -30.48 4.82 27.23
C THR A 447 -31.94 4.37 27.12
N GLU A 448 -32.31 3.32 27.85
CA GLU A 448 -33.72 3.00 28.01
C GLU A 448 -34.42 4.15 28.75
N ALA A 449 -35.66 4.46 28.36
CA ALA A 449 -36.46 5.41 29.11
C ALA A 449 -36.70 4.83 30.51
N THR A 450 -36.28 5.55 31.55
CA THR A 450 -36.66 5.25 32.93
C THR A 450 -38.19 5.30 33.00
N ARG A 451 -38.80 4.18 33.42
CA ARG A 451 -40.25 4.08 33.60
C ARG A 451 -40.79 5.06 34.62
#